data_AF-A0A7J6LMP8-F1
#
_entry.id   AF-A0A7J6LMP8-F1
#
_cell.length_a   1.000
_cell.length_b   1.000
_cell.length_c   1.000
_cell.angle_alpha   90.00
_cell.angle_beta   90.00
_cell.angle_gamma   90.00
#
_symmetry.space_group_name_H-M   'P 1'
#
loop_
_entity.id
_entity.type
_entity.pdbx_description
1 polymer ?
#
loop_
_entity_poly.entity_id
_entity_poly.type
_entity_poly.pdbx_seq_one_letter_code
_entity_poly.pdbx_strand_id
1 'polypeptide(L)'
;MDALSSTHRTPETNGPLNVDSSEDGSLEPIRSSADLCAYCFDVLRAYYKLESRFRMSKNIEDDLPDMPENLHPEVMTDGIFVTWDKRSPSTKSHKSEKGDYHTLRGCIGFLLPIKLGQLKRYSIVSSQEDRRFRPISQSELKDLMCTVSVLHSFEDLGSDIYNWSPDGTHGIIVKYTIPGESRA
;
A
#
# COMPACT_ATOMS: atom_id res chain seq x y z
N MET A 1 22.70 -41.92 -32.57
CA MET A 1 22.88 -43.29 -32.05
C MET A 1 23.69 -43.12 -30.78
N ASP A 2 23.23 -43.24 -29.54
CA ASP A 2 22.01 -43.61 -28.81
C ASP A 2 22.25 -43.03 -27.40
N ALA A 3 21.36 -42.84 -26.43
CA ALA A 3 19.95 -43.09 -26.19
C ALA A 3 19.50 -42.12 -25.08
N LEU A 4 18.19 -41.86 -25.04
CA LEU A 4 17.48 -41.28 -23.90
C LEU A 4 17.64 -42.15 -22.64
N SER A 5 17.83 -41.53 -21.48
CA SER A 5 17.39 -42.12 -20.21
C SER A 5 16.71 -41.06 -19.36
N SER A 6 15.39 -41.20 -19.29
CA SER A 6 14.48 -40.53 -18.36
C SER A 6 14.74 -41.00 -16.94
N THR A 7 14.78 -40.08 -15.98
CA THR A 7 14.42 -40.39 -14.60
C THR A 7 13.43 -39.34 -14.09
N HIS A 8 12.18 -39.74 -14.01
CA HIS A 8 11.16 -39.10 -13.18
C HIS A 8 11.63 -39.04 -11.72
N ARG A 9 11.51 -37.87 -11.10
CA ARG A 9 11.31 -37.73 -9.64
C ARG A 9 10.15 -36.76 -9.40
N THR A 10 9.26 -37.21 -8.52
CA THR A 10 7.96 -36.65 -8.10
C THR A 10 8.11 -35.40 -7.20
N PRO A 11 7.00 -34.69 -6.92
CA PRO A 11 6.99 -33.32 -6.40
C PRO A 11 7.08 -33.25 -4.87
N GLU A 12 7.06 -32.02 -4.34
CA GLU A 12 7.15 -31.58 -2.93
C GLU A 12 8.60 -31.22 -2.53
N THR A 13 8.92 -30.01 -2.05
CA THR A 13 8.25 -29.25 -0.98
C THR A 13 8.36 -27.72 -1.15
N ASN A 14 7.32 -27.04 -0.65
CA ASN A 14 7.11 -25.58 -0.56
C ASN A 14 8.33 -24.72 -0.21
N GLY A 15 8.62 -23.74 -1.08
CA GLY A 15 9.35 -22.51 -0.76
C GLY A 15 8.64 -21.33 -1.42
N PRO A 16 8.59 -20.13 -0.82
CA PRO A 16 7.93 -18.99 -1.42
C PRO A 16 8.69 -18.59 -2.70
N LEU A 17 7.96 -18.45 -3.80
CA LEU A 17 8.51 -18.16 -5.13
C LEU A 17 8.67 -16.65 -5.33
N ASN A 18 9.80 -16.32 -5.96
CA ASN A 18 10.46 -15.02 -6.01
C ASN A 18 9.80 -14.00 -6.95
N VAL A 19 9.95 -12.72 -6.62
CA VAL A 19 9.82 -11.57 -7.53
C VAL A 19 11.23 -11.27 -8.03
N ASP A 20 11.45 -11.33 -9.34
CA ASP A 20 12.73 -11.16 -10.07
C ASP A 20 14.01 -11.15 -9.22
N SER A 21 14.71 -12.27 -9.21
CA SER A 21 16.04 -12.40 -8.63
C SER A 21 17.05 -11.55 -9.41
N SER A 22 17.68 -10.60 -8.73
CA SER A 22 18.89 -9.93 -9.21
C SER A 22 20.01 -10.97 -9.41
N GLU A 23 21.04 -10.63 -10.20
CA GLU A 23 22.13 -11.56 -10.57
C GLU A 23 22.92 -12.13 -9.37
N ASP A 24 22.74 -11.59 -8.15
CA ASP A 24 23.39 -12.06 -6.92
C ASP A 24 22.48 -12.92 -6.00
N GLY A 25 21.23 -13.16 -6.39
CA GLY A 25 20.27 -13.95 -5.59
C GLY A 25 19.65 -13.20 -4.41
N SER A 26 19.87 -11.89 -4.27
CA SER A 26 19.10 -11.05 -3.36
C SER A 26 17.69 -10.80 -3.90
N LEU A 27 16.71 -10.77 -3.00
CA LEU A 27 15.33 -10.42 -3.35
C LEU A 27 15.25 -8.90 -3.48
N GLU A 28 14.87 -8.41 -4.66
CA GLU A 28 14.65 -6.98 -4.85
C GLU A 28 13.48 -6.51 -3.95
N PRO A 29 13.63 -5.39 -3.22
CA PRO A 29 12.56 -4.86 -2.39
C PRO A 29 11.35 -4.50 -3.25
N ILE A 30 10.15 -4.88 -2.80
CA ILE A 30 8.92 -4.49 -3.49
C ILE A 30 8.78 -2.96 -3.47
N ARG A 31 8.54 -2.38 -4.64
CA ARG A 31 8.40 -0.93 -4.81
C ARG A 31 6.94 -0.57 -5.06
N SER A 32 6.58 0.65 -4.66
CA SER A 32 5.33 1.26 -5.09
C SER A 32 5.25 1.30 -6.62
N SER A 33 4.12 0.90 -7.18
CA SER A 33 3.89 0.85 -8.63
C SER A 33 2.51 1.39 -8.99
N ALA A 34 2.33 1.72 -10.27
CA ALA A 34 1.03 2.12 -10.80
C ALA A 34 -0.03 1.01 -10.63
N ASP A 35 0.39 -0.27 -10.67
CA ASP A 35 -0.51 -1.41 -10.52
C ASP A 35 -1.05 -1.53 -9.08
N LEU A 36 -0.23 -1.23 -8.06
CA LEU A 36 -0.71 -1.15 -6.68
C LEU A 36 -1.74 -0.03 -6.51
N CYS A 37 -1.52 1.13 -7.15
CA CYS A 37 -2.50 2.22 -7.16
C CYS A 37 -3.79 1.81 -7.91
N ALA A 38 -3.67 1.13 -9.05
CA ALA A 38 -4.81 0.62 -9.82
C ALA A 38 -5.64 -0.38 -9.00
N TYR A 39 -4.98 -1.28 -8.28
CA TYR A 39 -5.63 -2.20 -7.35
C TYR A 39 -6.44 -1.46 -6.27
N CYS A 40 -5.88 -0.40 -5.66
CA CYS A 40 -6.61 0.44 -4.70
C CYS A 40 -7.90 1.04 -5.31
N PHE A 41 -7.85 1.50 -6.57
CA PHE A 41 -9.02 1.98 -7.29
C PHE A 41 -10.04 0.88 -7.56
N ASP A 42 -9.59 -0.33 -7.92
CA ASP A 42 -10.45 -1.47 -8.17
C ASP A 42 -11.23 -1.87 -6.91
N VAL A 43 -10.55 -1.88 -5.75
CA VAL A 43 -11.15 -2.11 -4.44
C VAL A 43 -12.20 -1.04 -4.12
N LEU A 44 -11.86 0.24 -4.25
CA LEU A 44 -12.80 1.34 -3.98
C LEU A 44 -14.00 1.34 -4.95
N ARG A 45 -13.80 0.98 -6.21
CA ARG A 45 -14.89 0.83 -7.18
C ARG A 45 -15.78 -0.35 -6.84
N ALA A 46 -15.22 -1.47 -6.38
CA ALA A 46 -15.98 -2.62 -5.91
C ALA A 46 -16.83 -2.27 -4.68
N TYR A 47 -16.28 -1.51 -3.73
CA TYR A 47 -17.00 -1.00 -2.57
C TYR A 47 -18.34 -0.32 -2.94
N TYR A 48 -18.34 0.66 -3.86
CA TYR A 48 -19.59 1.32 -4.27
C TYR A 48 -20.56 0.40 -5.04
N LYS A 49 -20.03 -0.61 -5.77
CA LYS A 49 -20.87 -1.63 -6.42
C LYS A 49 -21.53 -2.58 -5.41
N LEU A 50 -20.95 -2.72 -4.22
CA LEU A 50 -21.51 -3.51 -3.13
C LEU A 50 -22.49 -2.70 -2.30
N GLU A 51 -22.26 -1.40 -2.08
CA GLU A 51 -23.23 -0.53 -1.41
C GLU A 51 -24.55 -0.40 -2.18
N SER A 52 -24.48 -0.46 -3.51
CA SER A 52 -25.65 -0.38 -4.41
C SER A 52 -26.37 -1.72 -4.62
N ARG A 53 -25.88 -2.83 -4.05
CA ARG A 53 -26.44 -4.17 -4.21
C ARG A 53 -26.70 -4.83 -2.85
N PHE A 54 -27.48 -5.91 -2.86
CA PHE A 54 -27.58 -6.77 -1.69
C PHE A 54 -26.22 -7.42 -1.43
N ARG A 55 -25.67 -7.20 -0.24
CA ARG A 55 -24.35 -7.73 0.17
C ARG A 55 -24.50 -9.18 0.59
N MET A 56 -23.53 -10.01 0.23
CA MET A 56 -23.58 -11.44 0.52
C MET A 56 -22.96 -11.74 1.89
N SER A 57 -21.85 -11.05 2.23
CA SER A 57 -21.20 -11.20 3.54
C SER A 57 -21.62 -10.13 4.55
N LYS A 58 -21.50 -10.50 5.83
CA LYS A 58 -21.61 -9.59 6.98
C LYS A 58 -20.43 -8.61 7.05
N ASN A 59 -19.26 -9.00 6.56
CA ASN A 59 -18.07 -8.15 6.49
C ASN A 59 -17.86 -7.68 5.05
N ILE A 60 -17.61 -6.37 4.86
CA ILE A 60 -17.36 -5.83 3.52
C ILE A 60 -16.13 -6.41 2.86
N GLU A 61 -15.10 -6.67 3.66
CA GLU A 61 -13.77 -7.03 3.17
C GLU A 61 -13.78 -8.39 2.45
N ASP A 62 -14.73 -9.27 2.79
CA ASP A 62 -14.90 -10.58 2.18
C ASP A 62 -15.45 -10.49 0.75
N ASP A 63 -16.26 -9.46 0.47
CA ASP A 63 -16.87 -9.24 -0.84
C ASP A 63 -15.97 -8.36 -1.76
N LEU A 64 -14.86 -7.82 -1.23
CA LEU A 64 -13.90 -6.99 -1.97
C LEU A 64 -12.87 -7.85 -2.71
N PRO A 65 -12.40 -7.41 -3.90
CA PRO A 65 -11.48 -8.19 -4.71
C PRO A 65 -10.16 -8.43 -3.99
N ASP A 66 -9.72 -9.69 -3.97
CA ASP A 66 -8.38 -10.04 -3.53
C ASP A 66 -7.34 -9.46 -4.49
N MET A 67 -6.15 -9.22 -3.94
CA MET A 67 -5.03 -8.71 -4.72
C MET A 67 -4.55 -9.79 -5.70
N PRO A 68 -4.33 -9.46 -6.98
CA PRO A 68 -3.76 -10.39 -7.94
C PRO A 68 -2.40 -10.95 -7.48
N GLU A 69 -2.17 -12.24 -7.72
CA GLU A 69 -0.93 -12.94 -7.31
C GLU A 69 0.33 -12.31 -7.89
N ASN A 70 0.26 -11.72 -9.09
CA ASN A 70 1.37 -11.02 -9.73
C ASN A 70 1.74 -9.68 -9.05
N LEU A 71 0.94 -9.22 -8.07
CA LEU A 71 1.28 -8.10 -7.19
C LEU A 71 1.85 -8.57 -5.84
N HIS A 72 2.07 -9.88 -5.69
CA HIS A 72 2.76 -10.49 -4.55
C HIS A 72 2.11 -10.16 -3.19
N PRO A 73 0.83 -10.51 -2.99
CA PRO A 73 0.07 -10.13 -1.79
C PRO A 73 0.67 -10.63 -0.47
N GLU A 74 1.41 -11.74 -0.53
CA GLU A 74 1.99 -12.40 0.64
C GLU A 74 3.32 -11.78 1.09
N VAL A 75 3.91 -10.86 0.31
CA VAL A 75 5.13 -10.14 0.70
C VAL A 75 4.85 -9.30 1.95
N MET A 76 5.73 -9.45 2.94
CA MET A 76 5.75 -8.60 4.13
C MET A 76 6.52 -7.32 3.83
N THR A 77 5.91 -6.17 4.14
CA THR A 77 6.56 -4.84 4.11
C THR A 77 6.73 -4.35 5.55
N ASP A 78 7.53 -3.31 5.78
CA ASP A 78 7.66 -2.69 7.12
C ASP A 78 6.51 -1.72 7.43
N GLY A 79 5.73 -1.38 6.41
CA GLY A 79 4.53 -0.57 6.51
C GLY A 79 3.97 -0.24 5.14
N ILE A 80 2.73 0.25 5.12
CA ILE A 80 2.06 0.73 3.91
C ILE A 80 1.22 1.95 4.24
N PHE A 81 1.09 2.88 3.29
CA PHE A 81 0.09 3.95 3.32
C PHE A 81 -0.65 4.00 1.99
N VAL A 82 -1.97 4.21 2.07
CA VAL A 82 -2.79 4.58 0.92
C VAL A 82 -3.24 6.02 1.11
N THR A 83 -2.89 6.86 0.14
CA THR A 83 -3.23 8.27 0.10
C THR A 83 -4.11 8.54 -1.11
N TRP A 84 -5.20 9.25 -0.88
CA TRP A 84 -6.10 9.76 -1.90
C TRP A 84 -5.96 11.28 -1.93
N ASP A 85 -5.67 11.79 -3.10
CA ASP A 85 -5.74 13.22 -3.40
C ASP A 85 -6.86 13.47 -4.41
N LYS A 86 -7.40 14.68 -4.42
CA LYS A 86 -8.43 15.09 -5.38
C LYS A 86 -7.96 16.30 -6.15
N ARG A 87 -8.15 16.29 -7.47
CA ARG A 87 -7.87 17.45 -8.32
C ARG A 87 -8.60 18.67 -7.78
N SER A 88 -7.86 19.77 -7.68
CA SER A 88 -8.28 21.02 -7.08
C SER A 88 -7.96 22.17 -8.03
N PRO A 89 -8.86 23.15 -8.20
CA PRO A 89 -8.53 24.37 -8.93
C PRO A 89 -7.74 25.38 -8.07
N SER A 90 -7.56 25.11 -6.76
CA SER A 90 -6.91 26.04 -5.85
C SER A 90 -5.39 25.97 -5.98
N THR A 91 -4.74 27.11 -6.17
CA THR A 91 -3.26 27.20 -6.18
C THR A 91 -2.62 26.99 -4.80
N LYS A 92 -3.42 26.92 -3.73
CA LYS A 92 -2.97 26.58 -2.37
C LYS A 92 -2.81 25.06 -2.16
N SER A 93 -3.35 24.26 -3.07
CA SER A 93 -3.20 22.81 -3.11
C SER A 93 -1.79 22.42 -3.54
N HIS A 94 -1.36 21.19 -3.25
CA HIS A 94 -0.03 20.74 -3.69
C HIS A 94 -0.05 20.47 -5.20
N LYS A 95 1.08 20.72 -5.85
CA LYS A 95 1.22 20.59 -7.31
C LYS A 95 1.81 19.21 -7.62
N SER A 96 1.12 18.46 -8.48
CA SER A 96 1.64 17.20 -9.03
C SER A 96 2.75 17.46 -10.05
N GLU A 97 3.51 16.42 -10.40
CA GLU A 97 4.55 16.49 -11.44
C GLU A 97 4.01 16.95 -12.79
N LYS A 98 2.75 16.60 -13.10
CA LYS A 98 2.05 17.02 -14.33
C LYS A 98 1.56 18.47 -14.30
N GLY A 99 1.77 19.17 -13.18
CA GLY A 99 1.43 20.58 -13.00
C GLY A 99 0.00 20.84 -12.51
N ASP A 100 -0.82 19.80 -12.37
CA ASP A 100 -2.16 19.89 -11.79
C ASP A 100 -2.10 20.03 -10.26
N TYR A 101 -3.02 20.81 -9.71
CA TYR A 101 -3.17 21.03 -8.28
C TYR A 101 -4.08 19.99 -7.64
N HIS A 102 -3.72 19.51 -6.44
CA HIS A 102 -4.41 18.43 -5.75
C HIS A 102 -4.51 18.68 -4.23
N THR A 103 -5.63 18.29 -3.65
CA THR A 103 -5.87 18.41 -2.21
C THR A 103 -6.03 17.03 -1.59
N LEU A 104 -5.37 16.82 -0.45
CA LEU A 104 -5.52 15.60 0.33
C LEU A 104 -6.99 15.31 0.62
N ARG A 105 -7.40 14.08 0.30
CA ARG A 105 -8.79 13.61 0.39
C ARG A 105 -8.95 12.39 1.30
N GLY A 106 -7.84 11.77 1.68
CA GLY A 106 -7.76 10.72 2.69
C GLY A 106 -6.34 10.12 2.74
N CYS A 107 -5.85 9.73 3.90
CA CYS A 107 -4.56 9.05 4.04
C CYS A 107 -4.53 8.25 5.33
N ILE A 108 -4.43 6.93 5.21
CA ILE A 108 -4.29 6.01 6.34
C ILE A 108 -3.29 4.92 5.95
N GLY A 109 -2.52 4.48 6.94
CA GLY A 109 -1.50 3.46 6.77
C GLY A 109 -1.14 2.78 8.08
N PHE A 110 -0.09 1.98 8.02
CA PHE A 110 0.46 1.23 9.14
C PHE A 110 1.99 1.33 9.13
N LEU A 111 2.57 1.52 10.31
CA LEU A 111 4.02 1.68 10.54
C LEU A 111 4.60 0.44 11.25
N LEU A 112 4.04 -0.73 10.98
CA LEU A 112 4.51 -2.01 11.49
C LEU A 112 4.42 -3.05 10.37
N PRO A 113 5.17 -4.17 10.48
CA PRO A 113 5.20 -5.17 9.45
C PRO A 113 3.80 -5.65 9.05
N ILE A 114 3.52 -5.65 7.75
CA ILE A 114 2.20 -5.98 7.20
C ILE A 114 2.31 -6.63 5.83
N LYS A 115 1.42 -7.59 5.55
CA LYS A 115 1.30 -8.19 4.22
C LYS A 115 0.81 -7.15 3.21
N LEU A 116 1.40 -7.10 2.03
CA LEU A 116 1.01 -6.16 0.97
C LEU A 116 -0.46 -6.32 0.57
N GLY A 117 -1.01 -7.55 0.61
CA GLY A 117 -2.42 -7.82 0.37
C GLY A 117 -3.38 -7.04 1.27
N GLN A 118 -2.92 -6.52 2.42
CA GLN A 118 -3.70 -5.63 3.27
C GLN A 118 -3.98 -4.26 2.65
N LEU A 119 -3.36 -3.92 1.50
CA LEU A 119 -3.73 -2.74 0.72
C LEU A 119 -5.25 -2.67 0.50
N LYS A 120 -5.93 -3.82 0.30
CA LYS A 120 -7.40 -3.90 0.22
C LYS A 120 -8.10 -3.13 1.33
N ARG A 121 -7.73 -3.41 2.58
CA ARG A 121 -8.28 -2.77 3.78
C ARG A 121 -7.92 -1.29 3.82
N TYR A 122 -6.65 -0.96 3.58
CA TYR A 122 -6.18 0.42 3.65
C TYR A 122 -6.74 1.30 2.53
N SER A 123 -7.11 0.76 1.36
CA SER A 123 -7.85 1.48 0.32
C SER A 123 -9.22 1.95 0.82
N ILE A 124 -9.93 1.12 1.60
CA ILE A 124 -11.23 1.47 2.16
C ILE A 124 -11.09 2.41 3.34
N VAL A 125 -10.27 2.08 4.34
CA VAL A 125 -10.14 2.90 5.55
C VAL A 125 -9.64 4.30 5.21
N SER A 126 -8.66 4.43 4.30
CA SER A 126 -8.17 5.75 3.87
C SER A 126 -9.20 6.58 3.10
N SER A 127 -10.12 5.95 2.36
CA SER A 127 -11.12 6.67 1.55
C SER A 127 -12.44 6.92 2.27
N GLN A 128 -12.84 6.03 3.17
CA GLN A 128 -14.16 6.02 3.81
C GLN A 128 -14.12 6.36 5.30
N GLU A 129 -13.00 6.09 5.99
CA GLU A 129 -12.93 6.15 7.46
C GLU A 129 -11.90 7.16 8.00
N ASP A 130 -11.19 7.88 7.13
CA ASP A 130 -10.34 8.99 7.55
C ASP A 130 -11.18 10.15 8.09
N ARG A 131 -11.29 10.22 9.41
CA ARG A 131 -12.16 11.16 10.15
C ARG A 131 -11.85 12.64 9.92
N ARG A 132 -10.72 12.99 9.29
CA ARG A 132 -10.42 14.37 8.89
C ARG A 132 -11.28 14.82 7.71
N PHE A 133 -11.83 13.88 6.97
CA PHE A 133 -12.60 14.12 5.75
C PHE A 133 -13.96 13.42 5.81
N ARG A 134 -14.91 13.88 4.99
CA ARG A 134 -16.12 13.09 4.73
C ARG A 134 -15.74 11.86 3.88
N PRO A 135 -16.47 10.74 3.95
CA PRO A 135 -16.24 9.62 3.05
C PRO A 135 -16.16 10.09 1.59
N ILE A 136 -15.21 9.55 0.82
CA ILE A 136 -15.14 9.81 -0.62
C ILE A 136 -16.46 9.34 -1.24
N SER A 137 -16.99 10.09 -2.20
CA SER A 137 -18.19 9.71 -2.93
C SER A 137 -17.85 9.11 -4.30
N GLN A 138 -18.73 8.26 -4.83
CA GLN A 138 -18.52 7.61 -6.13
C GLN A 138 -18.31 8.61 -7.29
N SER A 139 -18.92 9.79 -7.23
CA SER A 139 -18.77 10.83 -8.26
C SER A 139 -17.39 11.48 -8.26
N GLU A 140 -16.65 11.40 -7.16
CA GLU A 140 -15.30 11.96 -7.03
C GLU A 140 -14.24 11.08 -7.72
N LEU A 141 -14.52 9.80 -7.98
CA LEU A 141 -13.54 8.82 -8.48
C LEU A 141 -12.73 9.29 -9.69
N LYS A 142 -13.37 9.99 -10.63
CA LYS A 142 -12.74 10.51 -11.85
C LYS A 142 -11.71 11.62 -11.61
N ASP A 143 -11.79 12.27 -10.45
CA ASP A 143 -10.97 13.41 -10.06
C ASP A 143 -9.91 13.01 -9.00
N LEU A 144 -9.84 11.74 -8.63
CA LEU A 144 -8.90 11.25 -7.63
C LEU A 144 -7.54 10.88 -8.22
N MET A 145 -6.52 11.03 -7.39
CA MET A 145 -5.20 10.46 -7.56
C MET A 145 -4.94 9.54 -6.36
N CYS A 146 -4.37 8.36 -6.61
CA CYS A 146 -4.00 7.41 -5.57
C CYS A 146 -2.48 7.30 -5.51
N THR A 147 -1.94 7.40 -4.29
CA THR A 147 -0.54 7.16 -3.98
C THR A 147 -0.45 6.03 -2.97
N VAL A 148 0.28 4.98 -3.33
CA VAL A 148 0.65 3.90 -2.41
C VAL A 148 2.10 4.15 -1.97
N SER A 149 2.34 4.25 -0.67
CA SER A 149 3.69 4.28 -0.10
C SER A 149 3.97 2.93 0.54
N VAL A 150 4.90 2.17 -0.03
CA VAL A 150 5.43 0.95 0.59
C VAL A 150 6.66 1.33 1.39
N LEU A 151 6.65 1.02 2.69
CA LEU A 151 7.73 1.34 3.60
C LEU A 151 8.65 0.15 3.76
N HIS A 152 9.94 0.43 3.87
CA HIS A 152 10.99 -0.55 4.10
C HIS A 152 12.08 0.05 5.00
N SER A 153 12.88 -0.82 5.60
CA SER A 153 14.15 -0.49 6.26
C SER A 153 14.01 0.54 7.38
N PHE A 154 13.11 0.32 8.33
CA PHE A 154 13.08 1.16 9.54
C PHE A 154 14.38 1.02 10.33
N GLU A 155 15.05 2.15 10.53
CA GLU A 155 16.29 2.24 11.29
C GLU A 155 16.18 3.27 12.41
N ASP A 156 16.90 3.01 13.51
CA ASP A 156 17.07 3.99 14.58
C ASP A 156 18.21 4.93 14.21
N LEU A 157 17.98 6.25 14.31
CA LEU A 157 19.01 7.26 14.05
C LEU A 157 20.17 7.18 15.07
N GLY A 158 19.96 6.52 16.21
CA GLY A 158 20.93 6.38 17.28
C GLY A 158 21.16 7.71 17.99
N SER A 159 22.43 7.98 18.34
CA SER A 159 22.80 9.22 19.03
C SER A 159 22.88 10.45 18.14
N ASP A 160 22.96 10.26 16.82
CA ASP A 160 23.06 11.35 15.84
C ASP A 160 21.72 11.61 15.16
N ILE A 161 21.02 12.64 15.64
CA ILE A 161 19.72 13.06 15.11
C ILE A 161 19.77 13.58 13.66
N TYR A 162 20.98 13.80 13.12
CA TYR A 162 21.19 14.26 11.74
C TYR A 162 21.66 13.14 10.81
N ASN A 163 21.64 11.88 11.26
CA ASN A 163 22.01 10.72 10.45
C ASN A 163 20.92 10.35 9.42
N TRP A 164 20.57 11.31 8.55
CA TRP A 164 19.64 11.14 7.44
C TRP A 164 19.99 12.14 6.33
N SER A 165 19.77 11.75 5.07
CA SER A 165 20.04 12.62 3.93
C SER A 165 18.89 13.63 3.71
N PRO A 166 19.17 14.94 3.54
CA PRO A 166 18.16 15.96 3.27
C PRO A 166 17.68 15.99 1.81
N ASP A 167 17.85 14.89 1.09
CA ASP A 167 17.50 14.72 -0.34
C ASP A 167 16.06 14.22 -0.54
N GLY A 168 15.32 13.97 0.54
CA GLY A 168 13.94 13.46 0.50
C GLY A 168 13.83 11.94 0.44
N THR A 169 14.94 11.23 0.60
CA THR A 169 14.95 9.75 0.60
C THR A 169 14.31 9.17 1.86
N HIS A 170 14.41 9.85 3.00
CA HIS A 170 14.03 9.30 4.31
C HIS A 170 12.71 9.87 4.84
N GLY A 171 11.86 8.99 5.40
CA GLY A 171 10.76 9.37 6.29
C GLY A 171 11.19 9.33 7.76
N ILE A 172 10.57 10.13 8.62
CA ILE A 172 10.95 10.24 10.04
C ILE A 172 9.79 9.80 10.94
N ILE A 173 10.08 8.92 11.89
CA ILE A 173 9.16 8.55 12.98
C ILE A 173 9.72 9.09 14.30
N VAL A 174 9.00 10.00 14.94
CA VAL A 174 9.39 10.54 16.25
C VAL A 174 8.56 9.89 17.35
N LYS A 175 9.22 9.28 18.33
CA LYS A 175 8.59 8.72 19.54
C LYS A 175 9.04 9.54 20.75
N TYR A 176 8.10 10.09 21.51
CA TYR A 176 8.39 10.83 22.74
C TYR A 176 7.37 10.47 23.82
N THR A 177 7.73 10.71 25.08
CA THR A 177 6.84 10.52 26.24
C THR A 177 6.51 11.89 26.81
N ILE A 178 5.22 12.14 27.08
CA ILE A 178 4.78 13.36 27.77
C ILE A 178 4.89 13.11 29.28
N PRO A 179 5.70 13.88 30.03
CA PRO A 179 5.78 13.72 31.48
C PRO A 179 4.41 13.94 32.13
N GLY A 180 3.94 12.95 32.90
CA GLY A 180 2.70 13.03 33.66
C GLY A 180 1.48 12.35 33.02
N GLU A 181 1.56 11.90 31.77
CA GLU A 181 0.52 11.05 31.18
C GLU A 181 0.90 9.57 31.32
N SER A 182 0.23 8.87 32.23
CA SER A 182 0.23 7.40 32.23
C SER A 182 -0.75 6.95 31.15
N ARG A 183 -0.31 6.15 30.16
CA ARG A 183 -1.25 5.49 29.24
C ARG A 183 -2.16 4.58 30.07
N ALA A 184 -3.43 4.96 30.20
CA ALA A 184 -4.47 4.12 30.77
C ALA A 184 -4.74 2.89 29.90
#